data_AF-A0A2D9TGR9-F1
#
_entry.id   AF-A0A2D9TGR9-F1
#
_cell.length_a   1.000
_cell.length_b   1.000
_cell.length_c   1.000
_cell.angle_alpha   90.00
_cell.angle_beta   90.00
_cell.angle_gamma   90.00
#
_symmetry.space_group_name_H-M   'P 1'
#
loop_
_entity.id
_entity.type
_entity.pdbx_description
1 polymer ?
#
loop_
_entity_poly.entity_id
_entity_poly.type
_entity_poly.pdbx_seq_one_letter_code
_entity_poly.pdbx_strand_id
1 'polypeptide(L)'
;MFIRTSFALVVALTCLFGVSGCGAPQGPHIRFAQATSAQLQSAQNEEVVWYEFHAGDEVPMVFVLRGIVEADAPQAISLRATRDFQVVVFQDGRQFFSFDGRHLFQGELGKFGLFLTSNEGRPMTGVMLFIGQREDMPAELR
;
A
#
# COMPACT_ATOMS: atom_id res chain seq x y z
N MET A 1 39.81 50.58 -2.92
CA MET A 1 39.60 49.77 -1.70
C MET A 1 38.09 49.60 -1.53
N PHE A 2 37.41 48.95 -2.48
CA PHE A 2 37.12 47.52 -2.61
C PHE A 2 36.31 46.92 -1.44
N ILE A 3 35.03 46.64 -1.77
CA ILE A 3 34.17 45.54 -1.29
C ILE A 3 33.89 45.50 0.21
N ARG A 4 32.76 46.10 0.64
CA ARG A 4 32.22 45.85 1.99
C ARG A 4 30.70 45.72 2.10
N THR A 5 29.96 45.68 1.00
CA THR A 5 28.49 45.67 1.00
C THR A 5 27.83 44.46 0.34
N SER A 6 28.61 43.55 -0.26
CA SER A 6 28.05 42.40 -1.02
C SER A 6 27.95 41.10 -0.21
N PHE A 7 28.55 41.02 0.99
CA PHE A 7 28.63 39.77 1.74
C PHE A 7 27.38 39.45 2.57
N ALA A 8 26.60 40.46 2.95
CA ALA A 8 25.41 40.28 3.78
C ALA A 8 24.19 39.76 3.00
N LEU A 9 24.14 39.95 1.67
CA LEU A 9 22.99 39.55 0.87
C LEU A 9 23.02 38.05 0.49
N VAL A 10 24.22 37.45 0.41
CA VAL A 10 24.38 36.05 -0.03
C VAL A 10 24.01 35.06 1.08
N VAL A 11 24.22 35.43 2.36
CA VAL A 11 23.90 34.54 3.50
C VAL A 11 22.39 34.44 3.74
N ALA A 12 21.61 35.47 3.38
CA ALA A 12 20.16 35.46 3.56
C ALA A 12 19.41 34.59 2.53
N LEU A 13 20.01 34.31 1.36
CA LEU A 13 19.38 33.44 0.34
C LEU A 13 19.62 31.95 0.57
N THR A 14 20.62 31.56 1.36
CA THR A 14 20.93 30.14 1.61
C THR A 14 20.08 29.47 2.69
N CYS A 15 19.26 30.22 3.45
CA CYS A 15 18.39 29.64 4.49
C CYS A 15 17.02 29.17 3.98
N LEU A 16 16.68 29.36 2.69
CA LEU A 16 15.37 28.99 2.13
C LEU A 16 15.34 27.66 1.36
N PHE A 17 16.49 26.97 1.21
CA PHE A 17 16.59 25.74 0.42
C PHE A 17 16.91 24.47 1.25
N GLY A 18 16.56 24.47 2.53
CA GLY A 18 17.03 23.48 3.50
C GLY A 18 15.98 22.57 4.14
N VAL A 19 14.79 22.38 3.55
CA VAL A 19 13.81 21.39 4.04
C VAL A 19 13.21 20.58 2.90
N SER A 20 14.07 19.93 2.11
CA SER A 20 13.68 18.67 1.46
C SER A 20 13.59 17.61 2.56
N GLY A 21 12.48 17.65 3.30
CA GLY A 21 12.15 16.61 4.25
C GLY A 21 12.10 15.28 3.51
N CYS A 22 12.84 14.29 4.02
CA CYS A 22 12.54 12.87 3.83
C CYS A 22 11.19 12.54 4.49
N GLY A 23 10.11 13.23 4.09
CA GLY A 23 8.76 13.00 4.53
C GLY A 23 8.09 12.00 3.61
N ALA A 24 7.35 11.07 4.17
CA ALA A 24 6.46 10.21 3.40
C ALA A 24 5.51 11.06 2.52
N PRO A 25 5.07 10.54 1.36
CA PRO A 25 4.18 11.26 0.46
C PRO A 25 2.92 11.72 1.18
N GLN A 26 2.55 12.99 1.01
CA GLN A 26 1.45 13.62 1.71
C GLN A 26 0.13 13.37 0.97
N GLY A 27 -0.91 12.92 1.67
CA GLY A 27 -2.25 12.70 1.11
C GLY A 27 -3.28 12.39 2.20
N PRO A 28 -4.57 12.31 1.87
CA PRO A 28 -5.59 11.97 2.84
C PRO A 28 -5.44 10.53 3.35
N HIS A 29 -5.73 10.37 4.64
CA HIS A 29 -5.80 9.09 5.33
C HIS A 29 -7.26 8.67 5.46
N ILE A 30 -7.58 7.46 4.99
CA ILE A 30 -8.95 6.93 4.92
C ILE A 30 -8.99 5.57 5.61
N ARG A 31 -9.76 5.48 6.70
CA ARG A 31 -10.10 4.22 7.38
C ARG A 31 -10.94 3.34 6.46
N PHE A 32 -10.31 2.42 5.73
CA PHE A 32 -10.95 1.73 4.60
C PHE A 32 -12.20 0.95 5.01
N ALA A 33 -12.11 0.18 6.11
CA ALA A 33 -13.22 -0.64 6.62
C ALA A 33 -14.44 0.18 7.08
N GLN A 34 -14.27 1.49 7.32
CA GLN A 34 -15.33 2.39 7.78
C GLN A 34 -15.69 3.44 6.72
N ALA A 35 -14.99 3.46 5.59
CA ALA A 35 -15.16 4.46 4.57
C ALA A 35 -16.46 4.23 3.81
N THR A 36 -17.19 5.31 3.57
CA THR A 36 -18.34 5.30 2.68
C THR A 36 -17.87 5.29 1.22
N SER A 37 -18.73 4.81 0.32
CA SER A 37 -18.45 4.85 -1.13
C SER A 37 -18.15 6.27 -1.64
N ALA A 38 -18.80 7.29 -1.07
CA ALA A 38 -18.56 8.68 -1.43
C ALA A 38 -17.14 9.15 -1.04
N GLN A 39 -16.66 8.77 0.14
CA GLN A 39 -15.29 9.06 0.56
C GLN A 39 -14.28 8.38 -0.36
N LEU A 40 -14.49 7.09 -0.68
CA LEU A 40 -13.62 6.34 -1.60
C LEU A 40 -13.63 6.94 -3.02
N GLN A 41 -14.78 7.38 -3.51
CA GLN A 41 -14.88 8.04 -4.82
C GLN A 41 -14.17 9.40 -4.84
N SER A 42 -14.33 10.21 -3.80
CA SER A 42 -13.65 11.51 -3.71
C SER A 42 -12.13 11.37 -3.71
N ALA A 43 -11.62 10.30 -3.10
CA ALA A 43 -10.19 10.01 -3.01
C ALA A 43 -9.54 9.66 -4.36
N GLN A 44 -10.32 9.28 -5.37
CA GLN A 44 -9.77 8.94 -6.71
C GLN A 44 -9.13 10.13 -7.42
N ASN A 45 -9.43 11.37 -6.99
CA ASN A 45 -8.87 12.58 -7.56
C ASN A 45 -7.58 13.04 -6.86
N GLU A 46 -7.18 12.38 -5.77
CA GLU A 46 -6.00 12.72 -4.99
C GLU A 46 -4.74 12.15 -5.64
N GLU A 47 -3.62 12.89 -5.55
CA GLU A 47 -2.34 12.43 -6.08
C GLU A 47 -1.86 11.13 -5.42
N VAL A 48 -2.13 11.02 -4.11
CA VAL A 48 -1.84 9.85 -3.29
C VAL A 48 -2.86 9.72 -2.17
N VAL A 49 -3.29 8.51 -1.87
CA VAL A 49 -4.24 8.20 -0.80
C VAL A 49 -3.66 7.12 0.10
N TRP A 50 -3.81 7.31 1.41
CA TRP A 50 -3.43 6.35 2.44
C TRP A 50 -4.66 5.61 2.94
N TYR A 51 -4.86 4.38 2.50
CA TYR A 51 -5.94 3.52 3.02
C TYR A 51 -5.46 2.78 4.26
N GLU A 52 -6.06 3.10 5.40
CA GLU A 52 -5.68 2.56 6.70
C GLU A 52 -6.53 1.35 7.06
N PHE A 53 -5.86 0.31 7.53
CA PHE A 53 -6.43 -0.93 8.06
C PHE A 53 -5.91 -1.13 9.48
N HIS A 54 -6.80 -1.47 10.41
CA HIS A 54 -6.44 -1.85 11.77
C HIS A 54 -6.66 -3.33 12.01
N ALA A 55 -5.95 -3.89 12.97
CA ALA A 55 -6.15 -5.25 13.44
C ALA A 55 -7.64 -5.51 13.76
N GLY A 56 -8.18 -6.59 13.18
CA GLY A 56 -9.56 -6.99 13.35
C GLY A 56 -10.52 -6.45 12.29
N ASP A 57 -10.13 -5.44 11.49
CA ASP A 57 -10.96 -4.94 10.39
C ASP A 57 -11.30 -6.10 9.43
N GLU A 58 -12.59 -6.20 9.08
CA GLU A 58 -13.11 -7.15 8.11
C GLU A 58 -13.48 -6.42 6.83
N VAL A 59 -12.90 -6.84 5.71
CA VAL A 59 -13.08 -6.19 4.42
C VAL A 59 -13.44 -7.22 3.35
N PRO A 60 -14.59 -7.10 2.67
CA PRO A 60 -14.90 -7.97 1.56
C PRO A 60 -13.94 -7.71 0.39
N MET A 61 -13.30 -8.77 -0.11
CA MET A 61 -12.41 -8.75 -1.27
C MET A 61 -12.98 -9.62 -2.38
N VAL A 62 -12.93 -9.12 -3.61
CA VAL A 62 -13.23 -9.91 -4.81
C VAL A 62 -11.91 -10.22 -5.50
N PHE A 63 -11.65 -11.52 -5.71
CA PHE A 63 -10.54 -11.96 -6.54
C PHE A 63 -10.97 -11.99 -7.99
N VAL A 64 -10.23 -11.27 -8.82
CA VAL A 64 -10.43 -11.15 -10.26
C VAL A 64 -9.14 -11.55 -10.94
N LEU A 65 -9.19 -12.62 -11.74
CA LEU A 65 -8.14 -13.01 -12.67
C LEU A 65 -8.59 -12.66 -14.09
N ARG A 66 -7.72 -11.97 -14.84
CA ARG A 66 -7.94 -11.57 -16.23
C ARG A 66 -6.65 -11.77 -17.02
N GLY A 67 -6.75 -12.27 -18.25
CA GLY A 67 -5.60 -12.50 -19.13
C GLY A 67 -5.67 -13.86 -19.83
N ILE A 68 -4.58 -14.64 -19.78
CA ILE A 68 -4.53 -16.00 -20.36
C ILE A 68 -5.53 -16.95 -19.66
N VAL A 69 -5.88 -16.65 -18.41
CA VAL A 69 -6.96 -17.29 -17.66
C VAL A 69 -7.88 -16.22 -17.09
N GLU A 70 -9.19 -16.52 -17.09
CA GLU A 70 -10.21 -15.68 -16.50
C GLU A 70 -10.89 -16.43 -15.37
N ALA A 71 -10.99 -15.79 -14.21
CA ALA A 71 -11.76 -16.30 -13.09
C ALA A 71 -12.27 -15.13 -12.26
N ASP A 72 -13.54 -15.20 -11.89
CA ASP A 72 -14.15 -14.31 -10.92
C ASP A 72 -14.71 -15.15 -9.79
N ALA A 73 -14.41 -14.76 -8.55
CA ALA A 73 -15.11 -15.33 -7.41
C ALA A 73 -16.58 -14.85 -7.44
N PRO A 74 -17.58 -15.77 -7.43
CA PRO A 74 -19.00 -15.39 -7.48
C PRO A 74 -19.46 -14.66 -6.21
N GLN A 75 -18.69 -14.74 -5.14
CA GLN A 75 -18.93 -14.06 -3.87
C GLN A 75 -17.61 -13.48 -3.36
N ALA A 76 -17.71 -12.31 -2.70
CA ALA A 76 -16.56 -11.73 -2.03
C ALA A 76 -16.09 -12.64 -0.89
N ILE A 77 -14.77 -12.72 -0.70
CA ILE A 77 -14.13 -13.38 0.42
C ILE A 77 -13.88 -12.32 1.49
N SER A 78 -14.28 -12.57 2.73
CA SER A 78 -13.97 -11.65 3.84
C SER A 78 -12.49 -11.79 4.20
N LEU A 79 -11.72 -10.71 4.04
CA LEU A 79 -10.39 -10.60 4.61
C LEU A 79 -10.47 -10.02 6.01
N ARG A 80 -9.65 -10.55 6.91
CA ARG A 80 -9.42 -9.96 8.23
C ARG A 80 -7.99 -9.44 8.32
N ALA A 81 -7.82 -8.16 8.63
CA ALA A 81 -6.51 -7.60 8.97
C ALA A 81 -6.03 -8.19 10.30
N THR A 82 -4.83 -8.77 10.33
CA THR A 82 -4.24 -9.37 11.54
C THR A 82 -3.41 -8.38 12.36
N ARG A 83 -3.01 -7.26 11.74
CA ARG A 83 -2.25 -6.15 12.32
C ARG A 83 -2.61 -4.85 11.60
N ASP A 84 -2.14 -3.74 12.13
CA ASP A 84 -2.27 -2.44 11.49
C ASP A 84 -1.34 -2.33 10.28
N PHE A 85 -1.85 -1.78 9.18
CA PHE A 85 -1.08 -1.46 7.98
C PHE A 85 -1.82 -0.41 7.13
N GLN A 86 -1.11 0.13 6.14
CA GLN A 86 -1.67 1.04 5.15
C GLN A 86 -1.38 0.54 3.74
N VAL A 87 -2.34 0.74 2.83
CA VAL A 87 -2.13 0.64 1.39
C VAL A 87 -2.09 2.06 0.85
N VAL A 88 -0.96 2.42 0.24
CA VAL A 88 -0.73 3.74 -0.33
C VAL A 88 -0.89 3.66 -1.83
N VAL A 89 -1.89 4.35 -2.35
CA VAL A 89 -2.26 4.29 -3.77
C VAL A 89 -2.01 5.65 -4.39
N PHE A 90 -1.17 5.67 -5.41
CA PHE A 90 -0.91 6.87 -6.21
C PHE A 90 -1.90 6.94 -7.37
N GLN A 91 -2.19 8.16 -7.82
CA GLN A 91 -3.11 8.40 -8.94
C GLN A 91 -2.69 7.70 -10.24
N ASP A 92 -1.38 7.51 -10.44
CA ASP A 92 -0.82 6.79 -11.58
C ASP A 92 -0.97 5.25 -11.50
N GLY A 93 -1.63 4.75 -10.45
CA GLY A 93 -1.92 3.34 -10.24
C GLY A 93 -0.82 2.58 -9.49
N ARG A 94 0.32 3.22 -9.16
CA ARG A 94 1.32 2.58 -8.29
C ARG A 94 0.74 2.37 -6.90
N GLN A 95 1.05 1.20 -6.33
CA GLN A 95 0.60 0.80 -5.00
C GLN A 95 1.78 0.38 -4.15
N PHE A 96 1.76 0.79 -2.89
CA PHE A 96 2.75 0.45 -1.88
C PHE A 96 2.04 0.01 -0.61
N PHE A 97 2.74 -0.76 0.22
CA PHE A 97 2.33 -0.99 1.60
C PHE A 97 3.18 -0.13 2.53
N SER A 98 2.57 0.30 3.63
CA SER A 98 3.27 0.89 4.77
C SER A 98 2.80 0.16 6.03
N PHE A 99 3.75 -0.18 6.89
CA PHE A 99 3.45 -0.90 8.14
C PHE A 99 3.70 -0.06 9.39
N ASP A 100 4.27 1.13 9.23
CA ASP A 100 4.62 2.05 10.32
C ASP A 100 4.21 3.50 10.01
N GLY A 101 3.43 3.72 8.96
CA GLY A 101 2.99 5.04 8.49
C GLY A 101 4.09 5.90 7.85
N ARG A 102 5.31 5.39 7.67
CA ARG A 102 6.46 6.21 7.24
C ARG A 102 7.23 5.60 6.09
N HIS A 103 7.43 4.28 6.12
CA HIS A 103 8.21 3.57 5.11
C HIS A 103 7.29 2.92 4.09
N LEU A 104 7.58 3.17 2.81
CA LEU A 104 6.88 2.56 1.69
C LEU A 104 7.66 1.35 1.17
N PHE A 105 6.92 0.26 0.96
CA PHE A 105 7.47 -0.99 0.47
C PHE A 105 6.75 -1.40 -0.81
N GLN A 106 7.51 -1.76 -1.85
CA GLN A 106 7.02 -2.15 -3.16
C GLN A 106 7.54 -3.53 -3.53
N GLY A 107 6.70 -4.37 -4.14
CA GLY A 107 7.13 -5.54 -4.93
C GLY A 107 7.68 -6.76 -4.19
N GLU A 108 8.31 -6.62 -3.02
CA GLU A 108 8.95 -7.76 -2.30
C GLU A 108 8.22 -8.23 -1.03
N LEU A 109 7.08 -7.62 -0.70
CA LEU A 109 6.25 -8.01 0.46
C LEU A 109 5.27 -9.14 0.15
N GLY A 110 5.22 -9.57 -1.11
CA GLY A 110 4.29 -10.56 -1.57
C GLY A 110 4.99 -11.82 -2.04
N LYS A 111 4.70 -12.96 -1.42
CA LYS A 111 5.00 -14.26 -2.05
C LYS A 111 3.68 -14.81 -2.56
N PHE A 112 3.57 -15.02 -3.87
CA PHE A 112 2.46 -15.77 -4.42
C PHE A 112 2.96 -17.14 -4.88
N GLY A 113 2.14 -18.16 -4.65
CA GLY A 113 2.42 -19.52 -5.09
C GLY A 113 1.15 -20.14 -5.64
N LEU A 114 1.31 -20.91 -6.71
CA LEU A 114 0.28 -21.76 -7.26
C LEU A 114 0.52 -23.18 -6.75
N PHE A 115 -0.47 -23.72 -6.05
CA PHE A 115 -0.40 -25.03 -5.45
C PHE A 115 -1.44 -25.92 -6.12
N LEU A 116 -1.01 -27.08 -6.60
CA LEU A 116 -1.92 -28.11 -7.06
C LEU A 116 -2.35 -28.94 -5.84
N THR A 117 -3.65 -29.06 -5.63
CA THR A 117 -4.24 -29.83 -4.55
C THR A 117 -5.39 -30.69 -5.09
N SER A 118 -5.98 -31.53 -4.26
CA SER A 118 -7.19 -32.26 -4.60
C SER A 118 -8.20 -32.12 -3.47
N ASN A 119 -9.47 -31.94 -3.84
CA ASN A 119 -10.58 -32.07 -2.91
C ASN A 119 -11.60 -33.05 -3.51
N GLU A 120 -12.09 -34.00 -2.71
CA GLU A 120 -13.07 -35.01 -3.12
C GLU A 120 -12.72 -35.75 -4.44
N GLY A 121 -11.43 -35.97 -4.70
CA GLY A 121 -10.95 -36.67 -5.89
C GLY A 121 -10.93 -35.83 -7.18
N ARG A 122 -11.20 -34.52 -7.11
CA ARG A 122 -11.06 -33.61 -8.25
C ARG A 122 -9.75 -32.82 -8.14
N PRO A 123 -8.95 -32.72 -9.22
CA PRO A 123 -7.80 -31.83 -9.26
C PRO A 123 -8.26 -30.39 -9.04
N MET A 124 -7.55 -29.67 -8.18
CA MET A 124 -7.79 -28.27 -7.89
C MET A 124 -6.48 -27.50 -7.93
N THR A 125 -6.58 -26.24 -8.32
CA THR A 125 -5.47 -25.30 -8.24
C THR A 125 -5.82 -24.25 -7.20
N GLY A 126 -5.00 -24.12 -6.16
CA GLY A 126 -5.08 -23.07 -5.17
C GLY A 126 -4.04 -21.99 -5.47
N VAL A 127 -4.41 -20.73 -5.28
CA VAL A 127 -3.46 -19.62 -5.25
C VAL A 127 -3.32 -19.21 -3.79
N MET A 128 -2.09 -19.24 -3.27
CA MET A 128 -1.77 -18.63 -2.00
C MET A 128 -1.08 -17.31 -2.28
N LEU A 129 -1.63 -16.23 -1.74
CA LEU A 129 -1.01 -14.91 -1.75
C LEU A 129 -0.65 -14.55 -0.32
N PHE A 130 0.64 -14.54 -0.03
CA PHE A 130 1.17 -13.92 1.17
C PHE A 130 1.38 -12.43 0.90
N ILE A 131 0.96 -11.57 1.82
CA ILE A 131 1.23 -10.13 1.82
C ILE A 131 1.67 -9.76 3.23
N GLY A 132 2.91 -9.29 3.39
CA GLY A 132 3.45 -8.92 4.70
C GLY A 132 4.97 -8.81 4.70
N GLN A 133 5.53 -8.47 5.85
CA GLN A 133 6.98 -8.54 6.08
C GLN A 133 7.41 -9.98 6.35
N ARG A 134 8.71 -10.26 6.28
CA ARG A 134 9.26 -11.62 6.51
C ARG A 134 8.83 -12.22 7.86
N GLU A 135 8.65 -11.38 8.87
CA GLU A 135 8.16 -11.74 10.21
C GLU A 135 6.68 -12.16 10.24
N ASP A 136 5.85 -11.62 9.34
CA ASP A 136 4.44 -12.00 9.21
C ASP A 136 4.26 -13.35 8.49
N MET A 137 5.32 -13.86 7.87
CA MET A 137 5.30 -15.11 7.12
C MET A 137 5.12 -16.32 8.05
N PRO A 138 4.14 -17.21 7.78
CA PRO A 138 4.01 -18.48 8.48
C PRO A 138 5.34 -19.24 8.48
N ALA A 139 5.63 -19.95 9.58
CA ALA A 139 6.93 -20.60 9.78
C ALA A 139 7.26 -21.60 8.64
N GLU A 140 6.23 -22.20 8.07
CA GLU A 140 6.29 -23.17 6.98
C GLU A 140 6.71 -22.55 5.64
N LEU A 141 6.68 -21.22 5.50
CA LEU A 141 6.92 -20.49 4.25
C LEU A 141 8.16 -19.58 4.28
N ARG A 142 8.82 -19.41 5.44
CA ARG A 142 10.03 -18.57 5.61
C ARG A 142 11.27 -19.10 4.91
#